data_AF-A0A941KJB8-F1
#
_entry.id   AF-A0A941KJB8-F1
#
_cell.length_a   1.000
_cell.length_b   1.000
_cell.length_c   1.000
_cell.angle_alpha   90.00
_cell.angle_beta   90.00
_cell.angle_gamma   90.00
#
_symmetry.space_group_name_H-M   'P 1'
#
loop_
_entity.id
_entity.type
_entity.pdbx_description
1 polymer ?
#
loop_
_entity_poly.entity_id
_entity_poly.type
_entity_poly.pdbx_seq_one_letter_code
_entity_poly.pdbx_strand_id
1 'polypeptide(L)'
;MMSRLRAALAGLIVLTTLPTAEAGSGAEPITPFAIEDSADFAKQIERDLAAQGTRLALVFRSGRPREDLPDGIAYTHGAFWIYAEAQTVDGETHRGYAVHNLYHFAEDRRQSYLAQDWPINFVQGDVVGEVGVIIPTPELQRRILMLFASGAYRELHHPDYSLISHPHDLRYQNCNEYMLDVIAAAIWETTDRERLKRNLDAHFEPARLRTSLLERMFGPSVDDRIRLEDHSGTIRTTTFSAIADFMIENGFADAAYEIQADHVEAQES
;
A
#
# COMPACT_ATOMS: atom_id res chain seq x y z
N MET A 1 3.67 64.86 26.37
CA MET A 1 2.88 63.73 26.91
C MET A 1 1.99 63.22 25.80
N MET A 2 2.44 62.25 25.00
CA MET A 2 1.68 61.68 23.89
C MET A 2 1.81 60.15 23.91
N SER A 3 0.64 59.52 23.87
CA SER A 3 0.33 58.11 24.15
C SER A 3 0.88 57.15 23.09
N ARG A 4 1.39 56.00 23.52
CA ARG A 4 1.78 54.87 22.64
C ARG A 4 0.54 54.00 22.38
N LEU A 5 0.07 53.95 21.13
CA LEU A 5 -0.90 52.96 20.69
C LEU A 5 -0.25 51.57 20.68
N ARG A 6 -0.81 50.63 21.44
CA ARG A 6 -0.56 49.19 21.31
C ARG A 6 -1.53 48.64 20.26
N ALA A 7 -1.01 48.22 19.11
CA ALA A 7 -1.78 47.46 18.13
C ALA A 7 -1.86 46.00 18.62
N ALA A 8 -3.07 45.55 18.96
CA ALA A 8 -3.35 44.14 19.22
C ALA A 8 -3.54 43.42 17.88
N LEU A 9 -2.64 42.50 17.56
CA LEU A 9 -2.74 41.65 16.38
C LEU A 9 -3.63 40.45 16.75
N ALA A 10 -4.89 40.48 16.33
CA ALA A 10 -5.79 39.33 16.44
C ALA A 10 -5.40 38.31 15.37
N GLY A 11 -4.81 37.20 15.79
CA GLY A 11 -4.48 36.07 14.93
C GLY A 11 -5.74 35.35 14.47
N LEU A 12 -6.00 35.37 13.16
CA LEU A 12 -7.05 34.61 12.51
C LEU A 12 -6.65 33.12 12.49
N ILE A 13 -7.30 32.30 13.32
CA ILE A 13 -7.19 30.84 13.26
C ILE A 13 -8.00 30.39 12.05
N VAL A 14 -7.31 30.09 10.95
CA VAL A 14 -7.88 29.37 9.81
C VAL A 14 -7.91 27.90 10.21
N LEU A 15 -9.09 27.43 10.63
CA LEU A 15 -9.36 26.02 10.84
C LEU A 15 -9.49 25.37 9.46
N THR A 16 -8.38 24.89 8.90
CA THR A 16 -8.42 24.06 7.70
C THR A 16 -9.03 22.72 8.07
N THR A 17 -10.26 22.48 7.64
CA THR A 17 -10.88 21.16 7.67
C THR A 17 -10.03 20.23 6.79
N LEU A 18 -9.20 19.40 7.41
CA LEU A 18 -8.57 18.28 6.71
C LEU A 18 -9.71 17.35 6.26
N PRO A 19 -9.71 16.90 5.00
CA PRO A 19 -10.64 15.85 4.59
C PRO A 19 -10.37 14.63 5.48
N THR A 20 -11.43 14.04 6.03
CA THR A 20 -11.37 12.74 6.69
C THR A 20 -10.82 11.73 5.68
N ALA A 21 -9.59 11.27 5.90
CA ALA A 21 -9.03 10.16 5.16
C ALA A 21 -9.77 8.89 5.60
N GLU A 22 -10.74 8.44 4.81
CA GLU A 22 -11.33 7.12 4.96
C GLU A 22 -10.27 6.09 4.53
N ALA A 23 -9.69 5.40 5.50
CA ALA A 23 -8.73 4.31 5.29
C ALA A 23 -9.45 3.03 4.83
N GLY A 24 -10.24 3.13 3.76
CA GLY A 24 -11.03 2.05 3.22
C GLY A 24 -10.66 1.78 1.77
N SER A 25 -10.01 0.67 1.51
CA SER A 25 -9.96 0.05 0.18
C SER A 25 -11.37 -0.45 -0.22
N GLY A 26 -12.35 0.45 -0.29
CA GLY A 26 -13.69 0.27 -0.86
C GLY A 26 -14.65 -0.57 -0.03
N ALA A 27 -15.64 0.13 0.53
CA ALA A 27 -16.71 -0.37 1.42
C ALA A 27 -16.15 -0.95 2.71
N GLU A 28 -16.04 -0.11 3.75
CA GLU A 28 -15.65 -0.45 5.14
C GLU A 28 -15.77 -1.96 5.45
N PRO A 29 -14.69 -2.75 5.29
CA PRO A 29 -14.52 -3.91 6.14
C PRO A 29 -14.12 -3.31 7.48
N ILE A 30 -15.09 -3.16 8.37
CA ILE A 30 -14.79 -3.08 9.80
C ILE A 30 -14.03 -4.38 10.05
N THR A 31 -12.71 -4.30 10.28
CA THR A 31 -11.93 -5.47 10.66
C THR A 31 -12.72 -6.25 11.73
N PRO A 32 -12.85 -7.58 11.59
CA PRO A 32 -13.54 -8.37 12.61
C PRO A 32 -12.79 -8.34 13.95
N PHE A 33 -11.54 -7.88 13.95
CA PHE A 33 -10.67 -7.81 15.11
C PHE A 33 -10.92 -6.56 15.95
N ALA A 34 -10.70 -6.67 17.26
CA ALA A 34 -10.73 -5.49 18.12
C ALA A 34 -9.61 -4.50 17.75
N ILE A 35 -9.75 -3.24 18.16
CA ILE A 35 -8.71 -2.23 17.92
C ILE A 35 -7.43 -2.63 18.65
N GLU A 36 -7.55 -3.22 19.84
CA GLU A 36 -6.47 -3.75 20.65
C GLU A 36 -5.73 -4.87 19.91
N ASP A 37 -6.46 -5.84 19.35
CA ASP A 37 -5.88 -6.93 18.55
C ASP A 37 -5.15 -6.41 17.31
N SER A 38 -5.73 -5.42 16.63
CA SER A 38 -5.11 -4.75 15.49
C SER A 38 -3.85 -3.97 15.88
N ALA A 39 -3.85 -3.32 17.05
CA ALA A 39 -2.70 -2.60 17.58
C ALA A 39 -1.57 -3.55 17.96
N ASP A 40 -1.89 -4.68 18.60
CA ASP A 40 -0.94 -5.71 18.97
C ASP A 40 -0.35 -6.38 17.73
N PHE A 41 -1.16 -6.71 16.73
CA PHE A 41 -0.67 -7.27 15.47
C PHE A 41 0.21 -6.27 14.70
N ALA A 42 -0.17 -4.99 14.64
CA ALA A 42 0.70 -3.96 14.07
C ALA A 42 2.07 -3.91 14.78
N LYS A 43 2.09 -4.01 16.12
CA LYS A 43 3.33 -4.04 16.90
C LYS A 43 4.11 -5.34 16.70
N GLN A 44 3.45 -6.47 16.48
CA GLN A 44 4.08 -7.74 16.13
C GLN A 44 4.87 -7.60 14.82
N ILE A 45 4.23 -7.05 13.77
CA ILE A 45 4.88 -6.78 12.48
C ILE A 45 6.06 -5.81 12.64
N GLU A 46 5.89 -4.70 13.37
CA GLU A 46 6.99 -3.74 13.60
C GLU A 46 8.19 -4.37 14.32
N ARG A 47 7.94 -5.24 15.32
CA ARG A 47 8.99 -5.95 16.05
C ARG A 47 9.72 -6.95 15.17
N ASP A 48 9.00 -7.70 14.35
CA ASP A 48 9.58 -8.65 13.39
C ASP A 48 10.52 -7.93 12.40
N LEU A 49 10.04 -6.85 11.77
CA LEU A 49 10.85 -6.07 10.84
C LEU A 49 12.06 -5.42 11.54
N ALA A 50 11.88 -4.90 12.76
CA ALA A 50 12.95 -4.29 13.53
C ALA A 50 14.03 -5.31 13.96
N ALA A 51 13.64 -6.54 14.30
CA ALA A 51 14.58 -7.61 14.65
C ALA A 51 15.50 -7.98 13.48
N GLN A 52 15.02 -7.79 12.25
CA GLN A 52 15.79 -8.00 11.02
C GLN A 52 16.57 -6.76 10.56
N GLY A 53 16.46 -5.63 11.27
CA GLY A 53 17.10 -4.37 10.89
C GLY A 53 16.53 -3.75 9.60
N THR A 54 15.31 -4.13 9.23
CA THR A 54 14.65 -3.69 7.99
C THR A 54 14.35 -2.20 8.07
N ARG A 55 14.76 -1.43 7.05
CA ARG A 55 14.44 0.01 6.96
C ARG A 55 13.27 0.29 6.05
N LEU A 56 13.01 -0.62 5.12
CA LEU A 56 11.90 -0.56 4.20
C LEU A 56 11.41 -1.99 3.93
N ALA A 57 10.11 -2.22 4.09
CA ALA A 57 9.43 -3.46 3.74
C ALA A 57 8.22 -3.16 2.86
N LEU A 58 7.79 -4.17 2.09
CA LEU A 58 6.50 -4.17 1.43
C LEU A 58 5.61 -5.07 2.26
N VAL A 59 4.47 -4.55 2.72
CA VAL A 59 3.53 -5.30 3.56
C VAL A 59 2.18 -5.33 2.87
N PHE A 60 1.57 -6.51 2.84
CA PHE A 60 0.33 -6.79 2.14
C PHE A 60 -0.69 -7.36 3.13
N ARG A 61 -1.91 -6.84 3.10
CA ARG A 61 -3.05 -7.28 3.94
C ARG A 61 -4.18 -7.82 3.08
N SER A 62 -5.07 -8.60 3.69
CA SER A 62 -6.31 -9.01 3.03
C SER A 62 -7.51 -8.25 3.58
N GLY A 63 -8.16 -7.45 2.72
CA GLY A 63 -9.41 -6.78 3.04
C GLY A 63 -10.66 -7.63 2.81
N ARG A 64 -10.49 -8.91 2.45
CA ARG A 64 -11.59 -9.87 2.24
C ARG A 64 -11.24 -11.25 2.81
N PRO A 65 -12.24 -12.03 3.25
CA PRO A 65 -12.01 -13.42 3.64
C PRO A 65 -11.37 -14.23 2.51
N ARG A 66 -10.53 -15.22 2.85
CA ARG A 66 -9.80 -16.03 1.86
C ARG A 66 -10.75 -16.74 0.90
N GLU A 67 -11.92 -17.16 1.36
CA GLU A 67 -12.95 -17.84 0.54
C GLU A 67 -13.58 -16.96 -0.55
N ASP A 68 -13.48 -15.63 -0.41
CA ASP A 68 -14.00 -14.64 -1.36
C ASP A 68 -12.93 -14.20 -2.38
N LEU A 69 -11.68 -14.62 -2.19
CA LEU A 69 -10.58 -14.28 -3.08
C LEU A 69 -10.46 -15.26 -4.26
N PRO A 70 -10.00 -14.81 -5.44
CA PRO A 70 -9.62 -15.68 -6.53
C PRO A 70 -8.48 -16.60 -6.14
N ASP A 71 -8.47 -17.81 -6.69
CA ASP A 71 -7.31 -18.69 -6.63
C ASP A 71 -6.03 -17.94 -7.05
N GLY A 72 -5.00 -18.01 -6.21
CA GLY A 72 -3.73 -17.33 -6.44
C GLY A 72 -3.66 -15.87 -5.98
N ILE A 73 -4.72 -15.33 -5.35
CA ILE A 73 -4.67 -14.05 -4.64
C ILE A 73 -4.82 -14.29 -3.14
N ALA A 74 -3.78 -13.99 -2.37
CA ALA A 74 -3.79 -14.06 -0.91
C ALA A 74 -4.09 -12.70 -0.25
N TYR A 75 -3.67 -11.60 -0.90
CA TYR A 75 -3.74 -10.25 -0.35
C TYR A 75 -4.32 -9.27 -1.36
N THR A 76 -5.08 -8.29 -0.88
CA THR A 76 -5.83 -7.34 -1.72
C THR A 76 -5.22 -5.95 -1.75
N HIS A 77 -4.35 -5.61 -0.78
CA HIS A 77 -3.78 -4.28 -0.66
C HIS A 77 -2.35 -4.35 -0.12
N GLY A 78 -1.43 -3.65 -0.77
CA GLY A 78 -0.04 -3.50 -0.33
C GLY A 78 0.31 -2.05 0.02
N ALA A 79 1.35 -1.89 0.85
CA ALA A 79 1.96 -0.60 1.15
C ALA A 79 3.46 -0.71 1.44
N PHE A 80 4.16 0.41 1.30
CA PHE A 80 5.54 0.51 1.78
C PHE A 80 5.55 0.88 3.26
N TRP A 81 6.22 0.08 4.08
CA TRP A 81 6.50 0.38 5.46
C TRP A 81 7.93 0.90 5.55
N ILE A 82 8.07 2.20 5.82
CA ILE A 82 9.36 2.89 5.87
C ILE A 82 9.67 3.27 7.31
N TYR A 83 10.77 2.76 7.84
CA TYR A 83 11.23 3.11 9.18
C TYR A 83 11.58 4.60 9.25
N ALA A 84 10.89 5.31 10.13
CA ALA A 84 11.02 6.74 10.34
C ALA A 84 11.23 7.07 11.82
N GLU A 85 11.98 8.14 12.06
CA GLU A 85 12.04 8.79 13.36
C GLU A 85 11.13 10.02 13.30
N ALA A 86 10.12 10.06 14.15
CA ALA A 86 9.21 11.19 14.28
C ALA A 86 9.42 11.86 15.64
N GLN A 87 9.59 13.18 15.67
CA GLN A 87 9.56 13.94 16.91
C GLN A 87 8.13 14.40 17.20
N THR A 88 7.67 14.17 18.43
CA THR A 88 6.42 14.78 18.93
C THR A 88 6.62 16.27 19.16
N VAL A 89 5.50 16.98 19.31
CA VAL A 89 5.49 18.41 19.67
C VAL A 89 6.21 18.67 20.99
N ASP A 90 6.23 17.67 21.89
CA ASP A 90 6.90 17.73 23.19
C ASP A 90 8.40 17.35 23.13
N GLY A 91 8.93 17.06 21.94
CA GLY A 91 10.35 16.75 21.70
C GLY A 91 10.73 15.28 21.90
N GLU A 92 9.77 14.39 22.15
CA GLU A 92 10.04 12.95 22.24
C GLU A 92 10.24 12.36 20.84
N THR A 93 11.32 11.60 20.65
CA THR A 93 11.57 10.90 19.38
C THR A 93 10.92 9.52 19.45
N HIS A 94 9.90 9.30 18.63
CA HIS A 94 9.28 8.01 18.40
C HIS A 94 9.90 7.36 17.17
N ARG A 95 10.19 6.07 17.33
CA ARG A 95 10.73 5.20 16.29
C ARG A 95 9.66 4.21 15.89
N GLY A 96 9.37 4.14 14.60
CA GLY A 96 8.35 3.25 14.06
C GLY A 96 8.32 3.31 12.53
N TYR A 97 7.31 2.69 11.94
CA TYR A 97 7.14 2.72 10.49
C TYR A 97 6.09 3.77 10.09
N ALA A 98 6.41 4.57 9.07
CA ALA A 98 5.43 5.29 8.29
C ALA A 98 4.94 4.38 7.16
N VAL A 99 3.62 4.30 6.96
CA VAL A 99 3.02 3.41 5.96
C VAL A 99 2.55 4.24 4.78
N HIS A 100 3.19 4.06 3.62
CA HIS A 100 2.85 4.78 2.39
C HIS A 100 1.92 3.94 1.52
N ASN A 101 0.70 4.43 1.36
CA ASN A 101 -0.41 3.77 0.69
C ASN A 101 -0.81 4.49 -0.60
N LEU A 102 -1.44 3.75 -1.50
CA LEU A 102 -2.34 4.31 -2.50
C LEU A 102 -3.75 3.79 -2.23
N TYR A 103 -4.68 4.72 -2.02
CA TYR A 103 -6.11 4.41 -1.85
C TYR A 103 -6.92 4.97 -3.02
N HIS A 104 -8.21 4.63 -3.06
CA HIS A 104 -9.17 5.29 -3.93
C HIS A 104 -10.13 6.15 -3.11
N PHE A 105 -10.72 7.17 -3.71
CA PHE A 105 -11.72 8.00 -3.03
C PHE A 105 -13.01 7.20 -2.78
N ALA A 106 -13.76 7.57 -1.75
CA ALA A 106 -15.04 6.93 -1.44
C ALA A 106 -16.15 7.39 -2.40
N GLU A 107 -16.14 8.68 -2.77
CA GLU A 107 -17.13 9.29 -3.65
C GLU A 107 -16.90 8.97 -5.13
N ASP A 108 -15.64 8.88 -5.55
CA ASP A 108 -15.24 8.40 -6.88
C ASP A 108 -14.17 7.32 -6.76
N ARG A 109 -14.64 6.08 -6.66
CA ARG A 109 -13.79 4.89 -6.47
C ARG A 109 -12.87 4.60 -7.65
N ARG A 110 -13.07 5.27 -8.79
CA ARG A 110 -12.19 5.18 -9.98
C ARG A 110 -11.08 6.21 -9.97
N GLN A 111 -10.94 6.98 -8.89
CA GLN A 111 -9.86 7.93 -8.69
C GLN A 111 -9.07 7.56 -7.44
N SER A 112 -7.75 7.70 -7.51
CA SER A 112 -6.83 7.33 -6.43
C SER A 112 -6.00 8.48 -5.91
N TYR A 113 -5.47 8.30 -4.69
CA TYR A 113 -4.60 9.25 -4.01
C TYR A 113 -3.55 8.54 -3.16
N LEU A 114 -2.42 9.20 -2.98
CA LEU A 114 -1.37 8.75 -2.07
C LEU A 114 -1.66 9.21 -0.64
N ALA A 115 -1.52 8.30 0.32
CA ALA A 115 -1.69 8.56 1.74
C ALA A 115 -0.47 8.08 2.53
N GLN A 116 -0.23 8.71 3.67
CA GLN A 116 0.71 8.22 4.67
C GLN A 116 -0.06 7.97 5.96
N ASP A 117 -0.01 6.74 6.42
CA ASP A 117 -0.68 6.26 7.63
C ASP A 117 0.34 5.70 8.64
N TRP A 118 -0.19 5.16 9.74
CA TRP A 118 0.55 4.39 10.72
C TRP A 118 0.23 2.89 10.62
N PRO A 119 1.09 2.00 11.14
CA PRO A 119 0.91 0.55 11.11
C PRO A 119 -0.48 0.07 11.55
N ILE A 120 -1.03 0.66 12.62
CA ILE A 120 -2.37 0.30 13.11
C ILE A 120 -3.47 0.59 12.08
N ASN A 121 -3.41 1.72 11.36
CA ASN A 121 -4.40 2.05 10.34
C ASN A 121 -4.32 1.10 9.15
N PHE A 122 -3.11 0.64 8.82
CA PHE A 122 -2.91 -0.41 7.82
C PHE A 122 -3.39 -1.77 8.33
N VAL A 123 -3.23 -2.12 9.60
CA VAL A 123 -3.72 -3.43 10.07
C VAL A 123 -5.25 -3.45 10.23
N GLN A 124 -5.89 -2.32 10.52
CA GLN A 124 -7.35 -2.22 10.69
C GLN A 124 -8.21 -2.52 9.45
N GLY A 125 -7.61 -2.66 8.28
CA GLY A 125 -8.32 -3.14 7.08
C GLY A 125 -8.00 -4.59 6.75
N ASP A 126 -7.28 -5.30 7.62
CA ASP A 126 -7.07 -6.73 7.52
C ASP A 126 -8.25 -7.49 8.15
N VAL A 127 -8.71 -8.54 7.47
CA VAL A 127 -9.85 -9.36 7.92
C VAL A 127 -9.49 -10.84 8.11
N VAL A 128 -8.23 -11.21 7.90
CA VAL A 128 -7.75 -12.60 7.98
C VAL A 128 -6.87 -12.82 9.22
N GLY A 129 -6.20 -11.78 9.69
CA GLY A 129 -5.21 -11.83 10.77
C GLY A 129 -3.86 -12.32 10.27
N GLU A 130 -3.49 -11.96 9.03
CA GLU A 130 -2.25 -12.39 8.40
C GLU A 130 -1.79 -11.35 7.37
N VAL A 131 -0.48 -11.07 7.35
CA VAL A 131 0.13 -10.18 6.36
C VAL A 131 1.23 -10.88 5.58
N GLY A 132 1.33 -10.56 4.29
CA GLY A 132 2.47 -10.91 3.46
C GLY A 132 3.54 -9.83 3.57
N VAL A 133 4.80 -10.22 3.71
CA VAL A 133 5.95 -9.33 3.84
C VAL A 133 6.98 -9.65 2.77
N ILE A 134 7.50 -8.63 2.10
CA ILE A 134 8.68 -8.72 1.24
C ILE A 134 9.74 -7.75 1.76
N ILE A 135 10.94 -8.26 2.02
CA ILE A 135 12.11 -7.47 2.41
C ILE A 135 13.02 -7.31 1.19
N PRO A 136 13.09 -6.11 0.58
CA PRO A 136 14.04 -5.84 -0.49
C PRO A 136 15.48 -5.95 0.01
N THR A 137 16.42 -6.24 -0.88
CA THR A 137 17.86 -6.19 -0.55
C THR A 137 18.26 -4.82 0.00
N PRO A 138 19.35 -4.71 0.80
CA PRO A 138 19.76 -3.44 1.37
C PRO A 138 20.03 -2.35 0.32
N GLU A 139 20.51 -2.76 -0.87
CA GLU A 139 20.72 -1.85 -1.99
C GLU A 139 19.39 -1.33 -2.56
N LEU A 140 18.41 -2.21 -2.78
CA LEU A 140 17.11 -1.78 -3.28
C LEU A 140 16.35 -0.94 -2.25
N GLN A 141 16.41 -1.30 -0.95
CA GLN A 141 15.87 -0.46 0.13
C GLN A 141 16.46 0.96 0.05
N ARG A 142 17.79 1.10 -0.12
CA ARG A 142 18.46 2.40 -0.26
C ARG A 142 17.92 3.21 -1.44
N ARG A 143 17.74 2.58 -2.60
CA ARG A 143 17.24 3.23 -3.82
C ARG A 143 15.80 3.68 -3.69
N ILE A 144 14.92 2.84 -3.16
CA ILE A 144 13.52 3.20 -2.90
C ILE A 144 13.47 4.35 -1.88
N LEU A 145 14.23 4.28 -0.78
CA LEU A 145 14.29 5.37 0.20
C LEU A 145 14.75 6.71 -0.43
N MET A 146 15.67 6.69 -1.40
CA MET A 146 16.05 7.91 -2.14
C MET A 146 14.91 8.46 -3.00
N LEU A 147 14.09 7.61 -3.62
CA LEU A 147 12.88 8.06 -4.36
C LEU A 147 11.85 8.71 -3.44
N PHE A 148 11.66 8.17 -2.24
CA PHE A 148 10.78 8.77 -1.23
C PHE A 148 11.33 10.10 -0.72
N ALA A 149 12.64 10.16 -0.43
CA ALA A 149 13.31 11.37 0.06
C ALA A 149 13.32 12.51 -0.97
N SER A 150 13.45 12.20 -2.26
CA SER A 150 13.41 13.21 -3.33
C SER A 150 11.99 13.65 -3.70
N GLY A 151 10.98 12.87 -3.33
CA GLY A 151 9.59 13.07 -3.74
C GLY A 151 9.23 12.47 -5.10
N ALA A 152 10.19 11.91 -5.83
CA ALA A 152 9.99 11.33 -7.17
C ALA A 152 8.98 10.17 -7.18
N TYR A 153 8.80 9.47 -6.04
CA TYR A 153 7.77 8.42 -5.90
C TYR A 153 6.34 8.91 -6.18
N ARG A 154 6.08 10.22 -6.06
CA ARG A 154 4.78 10.83 -6.39
C ARG A 154 4.55 10.96 -7.90
N GLU A 155 5.60 11.06 -8.70
CA GLU A 155 5.50 11.16 -10.17
C GLU A 155 5.00 9.86 -10.81
N LEU A 156 5.13 8.75 -10.09
CA LEU A 156 4.70 7.42 -10.51
C LEU A 156 3.21 7.16 -10.27
N HIS A 157 2.54 8.02 -9.50
CA HIS A 157 1.11 7.88 -9.23
C HIS A 157 0.27 8.25 -10.46
N HIS A 158 -0.62 7.34 -10.84
CA HIS A 158 -1.66 7.58 -11.83
C HIS A 158 -3.03 7.61 -11.16
N PRO A 159 -3.81 8.70 -11.27
CA PRO A 159 -5.04 8.86 -10.52
C PRO A 159 -6.15 7.92 -10.99
N ASP A 160 -6.24 7.59 -12.29
CA ASP A 160 -7.29 6.69 -12.77
C ASP A 160 -7.08 5.28 -12.22
N TYR A 161 -7.97 4.89 -11.31
CA TYR A 161 -7.89 3.65 -10.57
C TYR A 161 -8.63 2.53 -11.30
N SER A 162 -8.02 1.35 -11.35
CA SER A 162 -8.73 0.10 -11.59
C SER A 162 -8.23 -1.00 -10.68
N LEU A 163 -9.16 -1.67 -10.00
CA LEU A 163 -8.86 -2.73 -9.04
C LEU A 163 -8.04 -3.87 -9.68
N ILE A 164 -8.21 -4.11 -10.98
CA ILE A 164 -7.52 -5.15 -11.75
C ILE A 164 -6.68 -4.57 -12.88
N SER A 165 -6.07 -3.41 -12.65
CA SER A 165 -5.20 -2.76 -13.63
C SER A 165 -4.10 -3.70 -14.16
N HIS A 166 -3.82 -3.56 -15.45
CA HIS A 166 -2.81 -4.32 -16.18
C HIS A 166 -1.43 -3.65 -16.05
N PRO A 167 -0.43 -4.30 -15.42
CA PRO A 167 0.81 -3.63 -15.06
C PRO A 167 1.70 -3.19 -16.21
N HIS A 168 1.40 -3.62 -17.44
CA HIS A 168 2.12 -3.25 -18.66
C HIS A 168 1.37 -2.18 -19.48
N ASP A 169 0.17 -1.76 -19.04
CA ASP A 169 -0.60 -0.71 -19.67
C ASP A 169 -0.44 0.59 -18.87
N LEU A 170 -0.71 1.75 -19.50
CA LEU A 170 -0.56 3.06 -18.88
C LEU A 170 -1.87 3.64 -18.35
N ARG A 171 -3.01 3.06 -18.75
CA ARG A 171 -4.34 3.66 -18.58
C ARG A 171 -4.81 3.71 -17.15
N TYR A 172 -4.58 2.65 -16.37
CA TYR A 172 -5.05 2.53 -15.00
C TYR A 172 -3.93 2.11 -14.06
N GLN A 173 -4.16 2.25 -12.76
CA GLN A 173 -3.24 1.80 -11.71
C GLN A 173 -4.05 1.36 -10.47
N ASN A 174 -3.53 0.40 -9.70
CA ASN A 174 -3.98 0.08 -8.35
C ASN A 174 -2.81 0.19 -7.36
N CYS A 175 -3.08 -0.11 -6.08
CA CYS A 175 -2.08 -0.03 -5.02
C CYS A 175 -0.88 -0.96 -5.26
N ASN A 176 -1.12 -2.20 -5.72
CA ASN A 176 -0.05 -3.15 -5.99
C ASN A 176 0.78 -2.76 -7.22
N GLU A 177 0.14 -2.32 -8.31
CA GLU A 177 0.83 -1.81 -9.49
C GLU A 177 1.63 -0.55 -9.17
N TYR A 178 1.11 0.35 -8.35
CA TYR A 178 1.86 1.51 -7.89
C TYR A 178 3.14 1.11 -7.13
N MET A 179 3.05 0.11 -6.24
CA MET A 179 4.25 -0.43 -5.58
C MET A 179 5.23 -1.02 -6.58
N LEU A 180 4.73 -1.79 -7.56
CA LEU A 180 5.55 -2.34 -8.64
C LEU A 180 6.25 -1.23 -9.44
N ASP A 181 5.55 -0.15 -9.78
CA ASP A 181 6.12 1.00 -10.50
C ASP A 181 7.22 1.70 -9.69
N VAL A 182 7.06 1.83 -8.36
CA VAL A 182 8.09 2.38 -7.46
C VAL A 182 9.33 1.46 -7.37
N ILE A 183 9.13 0.16 -7.26
CA ILE A 183 10.21 -0.84 -7.25
C ILE A 183 10.96 -0.80 -8.60
N ALA A 184 10.22 -0.82 -9.69
CA ALA A 184 10.71 -0.72 -11.06
C ALA A 184 11.53 0.56 -11.27
N ALA A 185 11.03 1.70 -10.79
CA ALA A 185 11.73 2.98 -10.87
C ALA A 185 13.06 2.96 -10.11
N ALA A 186 13.13 2.27 -8.98
CA ALA A 186 14.38 2.11 -8.21
C ALA A 186 15.37 1.16 -8.91
N ILE A 187 14.88 0.09 -9.55
CA ILE A 187 15.71 -0.87 -10.29
C ILE A 187 16.29 -0.24 -11.55
N TRP A 188 15.45 0.42 -12.36
CA TRP A 188 15.83 0.95 -13.67
C TRP A 188 16.19 2.44 -13.66
N GLU A 189 16.20 3.05 -12.47
CA GLU A 189 16.63 4.44 -12.21
C GLU A 189 15.93 5.45 -13.13
N THR A 190 14.61 5.34 -13.23
CA THR A 190 13.78 6.19 -14.09
C THR A 190 12.36 6.34 -13.56
N THR A 191 11.78 7.55 -13.67
CA THR A 191 10.34 7.80 -13.40
C THR A 191 9.50 7.91 -14.67
N ASP A 192 10.10 7.67 -15.85
CA ASP A 192 9.38 7.62 -17.12
C ASP A 192 8.47 6.38 -17.15
N ARG A 193 7.17 6.59 -16.93
CA ARG A 193 6.16 5.52 -16.88
C ARG A 193 6.13 4.69 -18.16
N GLU A 194 6.32 5.26 -19.35
CA GLU A 194 6.33 4.47 -20.59
C GLU A 194 7.53 3.53 -20.62
N ARG A 195 8.70 4.01 -20.18
CA ARG A 195 9.90 3.18 -20.06
C ARG A 195 9.71 2.08 -19.00
N LEU A 196 9.07 2.40 -17.88
CA LEU A 196 8.76 1.41 -16.84
C LEU A 196 7.82 0.32 -17.38
N LYS A 197 6.74 0.68 -18.06
CA LYS A 197 5.82 -0.32 -18.65
C LYS A 197 6.50 -1.22 -19.68
N ARG A 198 7.39 -0.68 -20.52
CA ARG A 198 8.20 -1.49 -21.45
C ARG A 198 9.15 -2.44 -20.72
N ASN A 199 9.78 -2.00 -19.63
CA ASN A 199 10.67 -2.86 -18.86
C ASN A 199 9.90 -3.95 -18.11
N LEU A 200 8.75 -3.59 -17.52
CA LEU A 200 7.86 -4.53 -16.84
C LEU A 200 7.34 -5.58 -17.84
N ASP A 201 6.93 -5.19 -19.04
CA ASP A 201 6.50 -6.13 -20.08
C ASP A 201 7.59 -7.17 -20.44
N ALA A 202 8.86 -6.78 -20.35
CA ALA A 202 9.99 -7.66 -20.63
C ALA A 202 10.44 -8.53 -19.45
N HIS A 203 10.13 -8.13 -18.20
CA HIS A 203 10.77 -8.69 -17.00
C HIS A 203 9.82 -9.11 -15.87
N PHE A 204 8.54 -8.75 -15.95
CA PHE A 204 7.53 -9.04 -14.94
C PHE A 204 6.38 -9.86 -15.55
N GLU A 205 6.10 -11.04 -14.99
CA GLU A 205 4.90 -11.81 -15.38
C GLU A 205 3.77 -11.53 -14.38
N PRO A 206 2.68 -10.86 -14.79
CA PRO A 206 1.56 -10.60 -13.91
C PRO A 206 0.70 -11.84 -13.65
N ALA A 207 0.06 -11.87 -12.49
CA ALA A 207 -0.86 -12.93 -12.12
C ALA A 207 -2.08 -12.93 -13.05
N ARG A 208 -2.48 -14.12 -13.50
CA ARG A 208 -3.63 -14.30 -14.39
C ARG A 208 -4.89 -14.55 -13.59
N LEU A 209 -5.91 -13.73 -13.80
CA LEU A 209 -7.22 -13.91 -13.17
C LEU A 209 -8.19 -14.56 -14.14
N ARG A 210 -8.87 -15.61 -13.68
CA ARG A 210 -9.95 -16.24 -14.43
C ARG A 210 -11.21 -15.40 -14.25
N THR A 211 -11.94 -15.14 -15.33
CA THR A 211 -13.15 -14.29 -15.32
C THR A 211 -14.24 -14.80 -14.37
N SER A 212 -14.40 -16.11 -14.24
CA SER A 212 -15.31 -16.73 -13.25
C SER A 212 -14.96 -16.45 -11.79
N LEU A 213 -13.71 -16.09 -11.48
CA LEU A 213 -13.29 -15.69 -10.14
C LEU A 213 -13.58 -14.21 -9.87
N LEU A 214 -13.57 -13.39 -10.94
CA LEU A 214 -14.01 -12.00 -10.87
C LEU A 214 -15.49 -11.93 -10.47
N GLU A 215 -16.34 -12.76 -11.09
CA GLU A 215 -17.78 -12.84 -10.76
C GLU A 215 -18.02 -13.24 -9.28
N ARG A 216 -17.13 -14.07 -8.69
CA ARG A 216 -17.20 -14.47 -7.27
C ARG A 216 -16.75 -13.37 -6.31
N MET A 217 -15.71 -12.60 -6.66
CA MET A 217 -15.24 -11.47 -5.84
C MET A 217 -16.27 -10.34 -5.71
N PHE A 218 -17.10 -10.12 -6.75
CA PHE A 218 -17.85 -8.85 -6.89
C PHE A 218 -19.37 -8.99 -6.92
N GLY A 219 -19.91 -10.21 -6.99
CA GLY A 219 -21.37 -10.43 -6.95
C GLY A 219 -22.14 -9.65 -8.04
N PRO A 220 -23.48 -9.60 -7.99
CA PRO A 220 -24.30 -9.05 -9.08
C PRO A 220 -24.24 -7.52 -9.25
N SER A 221 -23.37 -6.82 -8.54
CA SER A 221 -23.10 -5.39 -8.72
C SER A 221 -21.68 -5.25 -9.24
N VAL A 222 -21.53 -5.01 -10.55
CA VAL A 222 -20.22 -4.80 -11.17
C VAL A 222 -19.56 -3.60 -10.48
N ASP A 223 -18.59 -3.88 -9.60
CA ASP A 223 -17.80 -2.89 -8.89
C ASP A 223 -17.22 -1.92 -9.92
N ASP A 224 -17.52 -0.63 -9.79
CA ASP A 224 -17.17 0.42 -10.75
C ASP A 224 -15.66 0.60 -10.92
N ARG A 225 -14.87 0.07 -9.98
CA ARG A 225 -13.40 -0.01 -10.03
C ARG A 225 -12.89 -1.04 -11.03
N ILE A 226 -13.72 -1.96 -11.49
CA ILE A 226 -13.33 -2.98 -12.48
C ILE A 226 -13.40 -2.34 -13.87
N ARG A 227 -12.23 -2.13 -14.44
CA ARG A 227 -12.05 -1.54 -15.77
C ARG A 227 -11.29 -2.58 -16.59
N LEU A 228 -11.78 -2.85 -17.78
CA LEU A 228 -11.29 -3.93 -18.64
C LEU A 228 -10.65 -3.40 -19.93
N GLU A 229 -10.70 -2.08 -20.13
CA GLU A 229 -10.20 -1.45 -21.34
C GLU A 229 -8.71 -1.77 -21.53
N ASP A 230 -7.93 -1.85 -20.45
CA ASP A 230 -6.50 -2.20 -20.41
C ASP A 230 -6.18 -3.69 -20.61
N HIS A 231 -7.19 -4.53 -20.83
CA HIS A 231 -7.00 -5.97 -21.07
C HIS A 231 -7.42 -6.37 -22.47
N SER A 232 -6.63 -7.25 -23.10
CA SER A 232 -6.98 -7.93 -24.35
C SER A 232 -7.10 -9.44 -24.10
N GLY A 233 -8.24 -9.87 -23.57
CA GLY A 233 -8.54 -11.28 -23.31
C GLY A 233 -8.36 -11.68 -21.84
N THR A 234 -7.25 -12.35 -21.51
CA THR A 234 -7.01 -12.83 -20.13
C THR A 234 -6.69 -11.66 -19.21
N ILE A 235 -7.40 -11.55 -18.09
CA ILE A 235 -7.15 -10.51 -17.08
C ILE A 235 -5.83 -10.79 -16.40
N ARG A 236 -4.98 -9.77 -16.29
CA ARG A 236 -3.64 -9.85 -15.70
C ARG A 236 -3.42 -8.70 -14.76
N THR A 237 -3.05 -8.95 -13.51
CA THR A 237 -2.83 -7.87 -12.54
C THR A 237 -1.66 -8.17 -11.61
N THR A 238 -1.24 -7.14 -10.89
CA THR A 238 -0.16 -7.22 -9.91
C THR A 238 -0.69 -7.77 -8.58
N THR A 239 -0.09 -8.84 -8.10
CA THR A 239 -0.39 -9.46 -6.79
C THR A 239 0.87 -9.53 -5.94
N PHE A 240 0.70 -9.80 -4.64
CA PHE A 240 1.80 -10.11 -3.74
C PHE A 240 2.73 -11.19 -4.31
N SER A 241 2.19 -12.35 -4.71
CA SER A 241 2.99 -13.46 -5.23
C SER A 241 3.77 -13.07 -6.48
N ALA A 242 3.16 -12.33 -7.42
CA ALA A 242 3.86 -11.88 -8.62
C ALA A 242 5.00 -10.90 -8.29
N ILE A 243 4.82 -9.98 -7.33
CA ILE A 243 5.89 -9.09 -6.86
C ILE A 243 6.99 -9.90 -6.14
N ALA A 244 6.61 -10.82 -5.26
CA ALA A 244 7.54 -11.67 -4.53
C ALA A 244 8.40 -12.51 -5.47
N ASP A 245 7.77 -13.21 -6.42
CA ASP A 245 8.47 -14.02 -7.43
C ASP A 245 9.42 -13.16 -8.25
N PHE A 246 8.94 -12.03 -8.80
CA PHE A 246 9.78 -11.09 -9.54
C PHE A 246 11.00 -10.62 -8.74
N MET A 247 10.79 -10.24 -7.47
CA MET A 247 11.86 -9.73 -6.63
C MET A 247 12.84 -10.82 -6.21
N ILE A 248 12.37 -12.02 -5.86
CA ILE A 248 13.23 -13.13 -5.43
C ILE A 248 14.02 -13.69 -6.60
N GLU A 249 13.37 -13.98 -7.73
CA GLU A 249 14.01 -14.58 -8.91
C GLU A 249 15.11 -13.68 -9.49
N ASN A 250 14.96 -12.36 -9.39
CA ASN A 250 15.94 -11.39 -9.89
C ASN A 250 16.93 -10.89 -8.82
N GLY A 251 16.90 -11.45 -7.60
CA GLY A 251 17.83 -11.07 -6.52
C GLY A 251 17.61 -9.66 -5.97
N PHE A 252 16.38 -9.16 -6.03
CA PHE A 252 15.95 -7.87 -5.51
C PHE A 252 15.34 -7.94 -4.11
N ALA A 253 14.97 -9.12 -3.62
CA ALA A 253 14.52 -9.36 -2.24
C ALA A 253 15.41 -10.38 -1.51
N ASP A 254 15.60 -10.14 -0.21
CA ASP A 254 16.28 -11.09 0.70
C ASP A 254 15.30 -12.14 1.23
N ALA A 255 14.02 -11.75 1.41
CA ALA A 255 12.98 -12.62 1.94
C ALA A 255 11.59 -12.21 1.46
N ALA A 256 10.71 -13.21 1.33
CA ALA A 256 9.27 -13.06 1.24
C ALA A 256 8.62 -14.12 2.13
N TYR A 257 7.74 -13.71 3.04
CA TYR A 257 7.15 -14.58 4.07
C TYR A 257 5.82 -14.00 4.58
N GLU A 258 5.16 -14.73 5.44
CA GLU A 258 3.85 -14.38 6.01
C GLU A 258 4.00 -14.25 7.53
N ILE A 259 3.26 -13.30 8.13
CA ILE A 259 3.16 -13.14 9.58
C ILE A 259 1.69 -13.31 9.94
N GLN A 260 1.40 -14.33 10.74
CA GLN A 260 0.07 -14.53 11.31
C GLN A 260 -0.05 -13.81 12.65
N ALA A 261 -1.23 -13.27 12.94
CA ALA A 261 -1.48 -12.56 14.18
C ALA A 261 -1.58 -13.54 15.35
N ASP A 262 -0.89 -13.25 16.46
CA ASP A 262 -0.86 -14.12 17.64
C ASP A 262 -2.27 -14.44 18.19
N HIS A 263 -3.20 -13.48 18.08
CA HIS A 263 -4.58 -13.63 18.56
C HIS A 263 -5.43 -14.58 17.69
N VAL A 264 -5.01 -14.85 16.45
CA VAL A 264 -5.65 -15.84 15.57
C VAL A 264 -5.11 -17.23 15.85
N GLU A 265 -3.79 -17.39 16.02
CA GLU A 265 -3.19 -18.69 16.37
C GLU A 265 -3.78 -19.27 17.67
N ALA A 266 -4.02 -18.41 18.67
CA ALA A 266 -4.59 -18.80 19.95
C ALA A 266 -6.06 -19.29 19.88
N GLN A 267 -6.79 -19.00 18.80
CA GLN A 267 -8.17 -19.45 18.61
C GLN A 267 -8.27 -20.82 17.92
N GLU A 268 -7.21 -21.24 17.23
CA GLU A 268 -7.15 -22.53 16.53
C GLU A 268 -6.54 -23.66 17.40
N SER A 269 -5.93 -23.32 18.54
CA SER A 269 -5.33 -24.24 19.52
C SER A 269 -6.27 -24.64 20.65
#